data_AF-A0A5N5F1D4-F1
#
_entry.id   AF-A0A5N5F1D4-F1
#
_cell.length_a   1.000
_cell.length_b   1.000
_cell.length_c   1.000
_cell.angle_alpha   90.00
_cell.angle_beta   90.00
_cell.angle_gamma   90.00
#
_symmetry.space_group_name_H-M   'P 1'
#
loop_
_entity.id
_entity.type
_entity.pdbx_description
1 polymer ?
#
loop_
_entity_poly.entity_id
_entity_poly.type
_entity_poly.pdbx_seq_one_letter_code
_entity_poly.pdbx_strand_id
1 'polypeptide(L)'
;MDKMMADKDPVAASAQKYKPIQSAVPGTTLGPIQINAFLGGEKLYDTPGVHLHHRQAAVVHSNDLPALAPQSRLRGQSFPKSQVSSGNGTGEKDNSNGLNGYSIFWGGLVRVDILKALPETRLTFYGPKSLQIHMVPTDTADEFYQKEVGVLLTPPTGKQRADQWRGLETERQLQIKVEDVERPACDVAISGLGWITVEPVSRVLTSSDTSAKGAAGEVHLVVHVPKPVEIFVRSPLPVGKSGAEWYQYRELTEKEEEDRPKLHF
;
A
#
# COMPACT_ATOMS: atom_id res chain seq x y z
N MET A 1 42.03 3.21 15.67
CA MET A 1 41.78 2.62 14.34
C MET A 1 40.32 2.18 14.35
N ASP A 2 39.36 2.77 13.65
CA ASP A 2 39.40 3.85 12.67
C ASP A 2 38.20 4.78 12.82
N LYS A 3 38.48 6.08 12.70
CA LYS A 3 37.62 7.22 13.04
C LYS A 3 37.12 7.95 11.77
N MET A 4 37.17 7.32 10.59
CA MET A 4 37.23 8.06 9.31
C MET A 4 36.04 7.90 8.35
N MET A 5 34.93 7.24 8.73
CA MET A 5 33.74 7.19 7.87
C MET A 5 32.61 8.15 8.27
N ALA A 6 32.65 8.73 9.47
CA ALA A 6 31.59 9.61 9.96
C ALA A 6 31.82 11.11 9.60
N ASP A 7 33.01 11.49 9.17
CA ASP A 7 33.39 12.89 8.91
C ASP A 7 32.94 13.44 7.55
N LYS A 8 32.27 12.63 6.70
CA LYS A 8 31.83 13.05 5.36
C LYS A 8 30.34 13.38 5.24
N ASP A 9 29.57 13.24 6.32
CA ASP A 9 28.16 13.60 6.33
C ASP A 9 27.90 14.74 7.35
N PRO A 10 27.68 15.98 6.87
CA PRO A 10 27.40 17.12 7.76
C PRO A 10 26.10 16.94 8.56
N VAL A 11 25.17 16.11 8.09
CA VAL A 11 23.92 15.76 8.80
C VAL A 11 24.23 14.80 9.96
N ALA A 12 25.07 13.79 9.72
CA ALA A 12 25.53 12.85 10.76
C ALA A 12 26.42 13.53 11.83
N ALA A 13 27.26 14.50 11.43
CA ALA A 13 28.08 15.28 12.35
C ALA A 13 27.25 16.17 13.29
N SER A 14 26.09 16.66 12.82
CA SER A 14 25.16 17.44 13.65
C SER A 14 24.42 16.58 14.69
N ALA A 15 24.20 15.30 14.41
CA ALA A 15 23.50 14.35 15.27
C ALA A 15 24.31 13.92 16.51
N GLN A 16 25.63 14.07 16.50
CA GLN A 16 26.47 13.77 17.69
C GLN A 16 26.30 14.79 18.82
N LYS A 17 25.87 16.02 18.51
CA LYS A 17 25.78 17.10 19.51
C LYS A 17 24.53 17.04 20.38
N TYR A 18 23.47 16.35 19.94
CA TYR A 18 22.23 16.24 20.69
C TYR A 18 21.77 14.79 20.70
N LYS A 19 21.85 14.14 21.87
CA LYS A 19 21.11 12.89 22.11
C LYS A 19 19.64 13.17 21.75
N PRO A 20 18.97 12.33 20.95
CA PRO A 20 17.55 12.53 20.67
C PRO A 20 16.79 12.60 22.00
N ILE A 21 16.26 13.77 22.32
CA ILE A 21 15.52 14.00 23.57
C ILE A 21 14.05 13.61 23.41
N GLN A 22 13.62 13.36 22.17
CA GLN A 22 12.25 13.09 21.80
C GLN A 22 12.20 12.16 20.57
N SER A 23 11.35 11.12 20.64
CA SER A 23 10.90 10.39 19.48
C SER A 23 9.73 11.12 18.83
N ALA A 24 9.72 11.20 17.50
CA ALA A 24 8.62 11.78 16.74
C ALA A 24 7.35 10.91 16.78
N VAL A 25 7.43 9.67 17.29
CA VAL A 25 6.28 8.80 17.50
C VAL A 25 5.92 8.80 19.00
N PRO A 26 4.73 9.28 19.39
CA PRO A 26 4.28 9.26 20.77
C PRO A 26 4.37 7.83 21.34
N GLY A 27 5.05 7.66 22.47
CA GLY A 27 5.13 6.38 23.19
C GLY A 27 6.32 5.48 22.86
N THR A 28 7.34 5.94 22.12
CA THR A 28 8.56 5.13 21.94
C THR A 28 9.71 5.56 22.86
N THR A 29 10.67 4.66 23.01
CA THR A 29 11.91 4.83 23.77
C THR A 29 12.70 6.08 23.33
N LEU A 30 13.14 6.89 24.29
CA LEU A 30 13.90 8.14 24.07
C LEU A 30 15.42 7.95 24.16
N GLY A 31 15.88 6.92 24.87
CA GLY A 31 17.30 6.60 25.01
C GLY A 31 17.49 5.09 25.14
N PRO A 32 18.67 4.54 24.82
CA PRO A 32 18.87 3.10 24.83
C PRO A 32 18.52 2.46 26.17
N ILE A 33 17.70 1.39 26.16
CA ILE A 33 17.35 0.61 27.36
C ILE A 33 18.09 -0.72 27.30
N GLN A 34 18.85 -1.02 28.35
CA GLN A 34 19.58 -2.28 28.47
C GLN A 34 18.70 -3.34 29.14
N ILE A 35 18.59 -4.51 28.53
CA ILE A 35 17.81 -5.65 29.01
C ILE A 35 18.76 -6.84 29.21
N ASN A 36 18.77 -7.40 30.42
CA ASN A 36 19.52 -8.62 30.73
C ASN A 36 18.69 -9.84 30.31
N ALA A 37 18.72 -10.18 29.02
CA ALA A 37 17.88 -11.25 28.45
C ALA A 37 18.57 -12.62 28.41
N PHE A 38 19.89 -12.68 28.63
CA PHE A 38 20.69 -13.88 28.38
C PHE A 38 21.45 -14.33 29.63
N LEU A 39 21.44 -15.65 29.89
CA LEU A 39 22.16 -16.26 31.02
C LEU A 39 23.69 -16.11 30.92
N GLY A 40 24.22 -15.96 29.70
CA GLY A 40 25.64 -15.78 29.42
C GLY A 40 26.20 -14.38 29.71
N GLY A 41 25.41 -13.47 30.29
CA GLY A 41 25.85 -12.10 30.63
C GLY A 41 25.79 -11.10 29.48
N GLU A 42 25.42 -11.56 28.27
CA GLU A 42 25.11 -10.71 27.12
C GLU A 42 23.84 -9.88 27.37
N LYS A 43 23.72 -8.76 26.63
CA LYS A 43 22.68 -7.75 26.86
C LYS A 43 21.97 -7.41 25.55
N LEU A 44 20.65 -7.30 25.61
CA LEU A 44 19.83 -6.77 24.54
C LEU A 44 19.65 -5.26 24.76
N TYR A 45 19.80 -4.46 23.71
CA TYR A 45 19.60 -3.01 23.79
C TYR A 45 18.39 -2.62 22.95
N ASP A 46 17.36 -2.09 23.60
CA ASP A 46 16.29 -1.37 22.92
C ASP A 46 16.81 0.04 22.59
N THR A 47 16.60 0.49 21.36
CA THR A 47 17.16 1.76 20.86
C THR A 47 16.03 2.70 20.48
N PRO A 48 16.25 4.04 20.51
CA PRO A 48 15.22 4.97 20.09
C PRO A 48 14.69 4.67 18.69
N GLY A 49 13.37 4.67 18.55
CA GLY A 49 12.71 4.37 17.28
C GLY A 49 13.02 5.42 16.22
N VAL A 50 13.41 4.97 15.02
CA VAL A 50 13.62 5.85 13.88
C VAL A 50 12.28 6.22 13.27
N HIS A 51 12.02 7.52 13.15
CA HIS A 51 10.85 8.03 12.47
C HIS A 51 11.08 8.04 10.96
N LEU A 52 10.22 7.34 10.21
CA LEU A 52 10.31 7.24 8.76
C LEU A 52 9.29 8.19 8.10
N HIS A 53 9.80 9.31 7.56
CA HIS A 53 8.97 10.36 6.96
C HIS A 53 8.16 9.92 5.74
N HIS A 54 8.57 8.83 5.09
CA HIS A 54 7.91 8.31 3.90
C HIS A 54 6.68 7.45 4.20
N ARG A 55 6.31 7.27 5.48
CA ARG A 55 5.12 6.51 5.89
C ARG A 55 3.89 7.41 5.95
N GLN A 56 2.73 6.87 5.60
CA GLN A 56 1.44 7.56 5.74
C GLN A 56 1.19 8.07 7.16
N ALA A 57 1.59 7.31 8.17
CA ALA A 57 1.50 7.71 9.58
C ALA A 57 2.37 8.93 9.96
N ALA A 58 3.37 9.29 9.14
CA ALA A 58 4.20 10.48 9.38
C ALA A 58 3.57 11.77 8.83
N VAL A 59 2.60 11.66 7.92
CA VAL A 59 1.96 12.82 7.27
C VAL A 59 0.60 13.15 7.83
N VAL A 60 -0.13 12.17 8.36
CA VAL A 60 -1.46 12.41 8.92
C VAL A 60 -1.37 13.03 10.32
N HIS A 61 -2.38 13.82 10.67
CA HIS A 61 -2.48 14.40 11.99
C HIS A 61 -2.59 13.31 13.07
N SER A 62 -2.05 13.56 14.26
CA SER A 62 -2.00 12.59 15.37
C SER A 62 -3.36 11.98 15.73
N ASN A 63 -4.40 12.81 15.76
CA ASN A 63 -5.80 12.38 16.00
C ASN A 63 -6.35 11.40 14.96
N ASP A 64 -5.80 11.38 13.75
CA ASP A 64 -6.22 10.48 12.67
C ASP A 64 -5.38 9.19 12.63
N LEU A 65 -4.26 9.11 13.36
CA LEU A 65 -3.42 7.91 13.44
C LEU A 65 -4.18 6.64 13.86
N PRO A 66 -5.13 6.67 14.82
CA PRO A 66 -5.90 5.48 15.17
C PRO A 66 -6.68 4.89 13.99
N ALA A 67 -7.08 5.72 13.01
CA ALA A 67 -7.77 5.24 11.82
C ALA A 67 -6.85 4.43 10.90
N LEU A 68 -5.54 4.71 10.90
CA LEU A 68 -4.55 3.97 10.10
C LEU A 68 -4.08 2.68 10.79
N ALA A 69 -4.27 2.55 12.11
CA ALA A 69 -3.83 1.39 12.87
C ALA A 69 -4.79 0.21 12.68
N PRO A 70 -4.36 -0.93 12.11
CA PRO A 70 -5.21 -2.11 11.98
C PRO A 70 -5.59 -2.67 13.35
N GLN A 71 -6.88 -2.66 13.69
CA GLN A 71 -7.41 -3.23 14.93
C GLN A 71 -7.78 -4.72 14.81
N SER A 72 -7.75 -5.25 13.59
CA SER A 72 -8.08 -6.65 13.29
C SER A 72 -7.31 -7.09 12.04
N ARG A 73 -7.28 -8.41 11.78
CA ARG A 73 -6.76 -8.97 10.53
C ARG A 73 -7.29 -8.19 9.32
N LEU A 74 -6.38 -7.78 8.42
CA LEU A 74 -6.74 -7.10 7.19
C LEU A 74 -7.61 -8.01 6.31
N ARG A 75 -8.69 -7.43 5.76
CA ARG A 75 -9.55 -8.10 4.78
C ARG A 75 -9.53 -7.27 3.50
N GLY A 76 -9.28 -7.93 2.37
CA GLY A 76 -9.27 -7.29 1.06
C GLY A 76 -10.65 -6.74 0.70
N GLN A 77 -10.69 -5.51 0.18
CA GLN A 77 -11.88 -4.91 -0.41
C GLN A 77 -11.68 -4.78 -1.92
N SER A 78 -12.42 -5.56 -2.70
CA SER A 78 -12.25 -5.67 -4.14
C SER A 78 -13.20 -4.78 -4.94
N PHE A 79 -12.70 -4.20 -6.03
CA PHE A 79 -13.45 -3.39 -6.99
C PHE A 79 -13.15 -3.85 -8.43
N PRO A 80 -14.15 -3.87 -9.34
CA PRO A 80 -15.54 -3.49 -9.12
C PRO A 80 -16.26 -4.55 -8.26
N LYS A 81 -17.24 -4.12 -7.45
CA LYS A 81 -18.05 -5.06 -6.65
C LYS A 81 -18.90 -5.87 -7.64
N SER A 82 -18.68 -7.18 -7.67
CA SER A 82 -19.54 -8.11 -8.42
C SER A 82 -21.00 -7.89 -7.96
N GLN A 83 -21.88 -7.52 -8.90
CA GLN A 83 -23.33 -7.22 -8.77
C GLN A 83 -23.71 -5.73 -8.65
N VAL A 84 -23.90 -5.07 -9.80
CA VAL A 84 -25.08 -4.20 -9.99
C VAL A 84 -26.14 -5.06 -10.66
N SER A 85 -27.02 -5.66 -9.86
CA SER A 85 -28.34 -6.02 -10.36
C SER A 85 -29.05 -4.70 -10.66
N SER A 86 -29.49 -4.55 -11.91
CA SER A 86 -30.39 -3.49 -12.37
C SER A 86 -31.45 -3.16 -11.31
N GLY A 87 -31.42 -1.94 -10.82
CA GLY A 87 -32.33 -1.44 -9.79
C GLY A 87 -32.61 0.04 -9.99
N ASN A 88 -33.46 0.33 -10.96
CA ASN A 88 -34.29 1.53 -11.12
C ASN A 88 -33.62 2.91 -11.26
N GLY A 89 -33.86 3.53 -12.43
CA GLY A 89 -33.98 5.00 -12.53
C GLY A 89 -33.08 5.65 -13.59
N THR A 90 -33.66 5.84 -14.78
CA THR A 90 -33.31 6.90 -15.75
C THR A 90 -31.85 6.98 -16.24
N GLY A 91 -31.61 6.36 -17.40
CA GLY A 91 -31.07 7.10 -18.56
C GLY A 91 -29.56 7.33 -18.63
N GLU A 92 -28.76 6.28 -18.63
CA GLU A 92 -27.64 6.07 -19.57
C GLU A 92 -27.13 4.63 -19.36
N LYS A 93 -27.26 3.78 -20.39
CA LYS A 93 -26.67 2.43 -20.37
C LYS A 93 -25.18 2.58 -20.61
N ASP A 94 -24.42 2.80 -19.54
CA ASP A 94 -22.98 2.70 -19.65
C ASP A 94 -22.59 1.22 -19.72
N ASN A 95 -22.23 0.75 -20.90
CA ASN A 95 -21.80 -0.62 -21.19
C ASN A 95 -20.38 -0.92 -20.66
N SER A 96 -19.87 -0.13 -19.71
CA SER A 96 -18.53 -0.31 -19.15
C SER A 96 -18.55 -1.33 -18.02
N ASN A 97 -18.50 -2.62 -18.34
CA ASN A 97 -18.24 -3.68 -17.34
C ASN A 97 -16.83 -3.59 -16.69
N GLY A 98 -16.06 -2.51 -16.92
CA GLY A 98 -14.67 -2.36 -16.49
C GLY A 98 -14.39 -1.11 -15.66
N LEU A 99 -13.17 -1.01 -15.14
CA LEU A 99 -12.72 0.09 -14.26
C LEU A 99 -12.25 1.34 -15.02
N ASN A 100 -12.20 1.32 -16.35
CA ASN A 100 -11.67 2.43 -17.15
C ASN A 100 -12.47 3.72 -16.93
N GLY A 101 -11.77 4.85 -16.75
CA GLY A 101 -12.42 6.15 -16.55
C GLY A 101 -12.98 6.36 -15.14
N TYR A 102 -12.65 5.49 -14.19
CA TYR A 102 -12.95 5.68 -12.78
C TYR A 102 -11.69 6.00 -11.97
N SER A 103 -11.91 6.74 -10.89
CA SER A 103 -10.92 7.04 -9.85
C SER A 103 -11.40 6.46 -8.52
N ILE A 104 -10.50 5.77 -7.82
CA ILE A 104 -10.78 5.16 -6.52
C ILE A 104 -10.01 5.91 -5.43
N PHE A 105 -10.75 6.49 -4.50
CA PHE A 105 -10.24 7.11 -3.28
C PHE A 105 -10.20 6.12 -2.13
N TRP A 106 -9.11 6.12 -1.37
CA TRP A 106 -8.97 5.37 -0.13
C TRP A 106 -8.77 6.34 1.03
N GLY A 107 -9.87 6.65 1.71
CA GLY A 107 -9.98 7.85 2.55
C GLY A 107 -9.64 9.11 1.76
N GLY A 108 -9.12 10.14 2.44
CA GLY A 108 -8.52 11.31 1.79
C GLY A 108 -7.03 11.16 1.49
N LEU A 109 -6.49 9.93 1.58
CA LEU A 109 -5.04 9.67 1.64
C LEU A 109 -4.44 9.13 0.36
N VAL A 110 -5.24 8.43 -0.46
CA VAL A 110 -4.78 7.85 -1.73
C VAL A 110 -5.88 8.01 -2.76
N ARG A 111 -5.50 8.33 -4.00
CA ARG A 111 -6.37 8.27 -5.18
C ARG A 111 -5.69 7.42 -6.24
N VAL A 112 -6.45 6.55 -6.88
CA VAL A 112 -5.98 5.72 -8.00
C VAL A 112 -6.84 6.01 -9.21
N ASP A 113 -6.27 6.62 -10.22
CA ASP A 113 -6.92 6.82 -11.52
C ASP A 113 -6.65 5.60 -12.41
N ILE A 114 -7.72 4.98 -12.91
CA ILE A 114 -7.64 3.84 -13.80
C ILE A 114 -7.72 4.35 -15.25
N LEU A 115 -6.56 4.57 -15.86
CA LEU A 115 -6.45 5.03 -17.25
C LEU A 115 -6.74 3.91 -18.24
N LYS A 116 -6.22 2.72 -17.95
CA LYS A 116 -6.39 1.53 -18.78
C LYS A 116 -6.40 0.30 -17.91
N ALA A 117 -7.39 -0.55 -18.10
CA ALA A 117 -7.58 -1.81 -17.42
C ALA A 117 -8.29 -2.77 -18.38
N LEU A 118 -8.03 -4.06 -18.19
CA LEU A 118 -8.76 -5.10 -18.89
C LEU A 118 -10.21 -5.13 -18.36
N PRO A 119 -11.21 -5.57 -19.15
CA PRO A 119 -12.62 -5.51 -18.75
C PRO A 119 -12.91 -6.12 -17.37
N GLU A 120 -12.21 -7.18 -17.00
CA GLU A 120 -12.44 -7.91 -15.75
C GLU A 120 -11.32 -7.64 -14.70
N THR A 121 -10.48 -6.61 -14.91
CA THR A 121 -9.48 -6.23 -13.90
C THR A 121 -10.14 -5.91 -12.57
N ARG A 122 -9.58 -6.48 -11.50
CA ARG A 122 -9.99 -6.23 -10.12
C ARG A 122 -8.85 -5.59 -9.35
N LEU A 123 -9.19 -4.57 -8.59
CA LEU A 123 -8.29 -3.94 -7.63
C LEU A 123 -8.74 -4.32 -6.22
N THR A 124 -7.87 -5.01 -5.47
CA THR A 124 -8.17 -5.44 -4.10
C THR A 124 -7.31 -4.67 -3.11
N PHE A 125 -7.97 -3.86 -2.28
CA PHE A 125 -7.34 -2.99 -1.30
C PHE A 125 -7.17 -3.71 0.04
N TYR A 126 -5.93 -3.79 0.53
CA TYR A 126 -5.58 -4.39 1.81
C TYR A 126 -5.02 -3.34 2.76
N GLY A 127 -5.84 -2.89 3.70
CA GLY A 127 -5.44 -1.99 4.78
C GLY A 127 -6.57 -1.76 5.78
N PRO A 128 -6.49 -0.70 6.60
CA PRO A 128 -7.37 -0.53 7.76
C PRO A 128 -8.84 -0.41 7.34
N LYS A 129 -9.72 -1.20 7.97
CA LYS A 129 -11.17 -1.24 7.67
C LYS A 129 -11.87 0.11 7.92
N SER A 130 -11.31 0.92 8.81
CA SER A 130 -11.77 2.28 9.13
C SER A 130 -11.67 3.23 7.94
N LEU A 131 -10.74 3.01 7.00
CA LEU A 131 -10.63 3.84 5.81
C LEU A 131 -11.62 3.35 4.75
N GLN A 132 -12.59 4.20 4.45
CA GLN A 132 -13.58 3.94 3.41
C GLN A 132 -12.95 4.06 2.03
N ILE A 133 -13.53 3.32 1.08
CA ILE A 133 -13.13 3.36 -0.32
C ILE A 133 -14.30 3.89 -1.15
N HIS A 134 -14.04 4.92 -1.94
CA HIS A 134 -15.02 5.59 -2.78
C HIS A 134 -14.57 5.55 -4.24
N MET A 135 -15.47 5.22 -5.15
CA MET A 135 -15.20 5.19 -6.58
C MET A 135 -16.06 6.22 -7.27
N VAL A 136 -15.45 7.05 -8.10
CA VAL A 136 -16.13 8.13 -8.84
C VAL A 136 -15.60 8.18 -10.27
N PRO A 137 -16.37 8.71 -11.24
CA PRO A 137 -15.85 9.02 -12.56
C PRO A 137 -14.62 9.94 -12.50
N THR A 138 -13.58 9.64 -13.27
CA THR A 138 -12.29 10.36 -13.22
C THR A 138 -12.40 11.82 -13.60
N ASP A 139 -13.32 12.17 -14.50
CA ASP A 139 -13.62 13.55 -14.91
C ASP A 139 -14.17 14.41 -13.76
N THR A 140 -14.85 13.80 -12.78
CA THR A 140 -15.37 14.47 -11.58
C THR A 140 -14.49 14.33 -10.34
N ALA A 141 -13.39 13.57 -10.43
CA ALA A 141 -12.61 13.16 -9.26
C ALA A 141 -11.91 14.31 -8.53
N ASP A 142 -11.43 15.32 -9.27
CA ASP A 142 -10.82 16.51 -8.67
C ASP A 142 -11.81 17.34 -7.85
N GLU A 143 -12.98 17.62 -8.44
CA GLU A 143 -14.06 18.35 -7.77
C GLU A 143 -14.59 17.57 -6.56
N PHE A 144 -14.76 16.26 -6.70
CA PHE A 144 -15.15 15.37 -5.62
C PHE A 144 -14.14 15.42 -4.46
N TYR A 145 -12.83 15.33 -4.75
CA TYR A 145 -11.81 15.40 -3.71
C TYR A 145 -11.84 16.74 -2.97
N GLN A 146 -11.90 17.85 -3.71
CA GLN A 146 -11.92 19.19 -3.14
C GLN A 146 -13.12 19.41 -2.22
N LYS A 147 -14.28 18.86 -2.58
CA LYS A 147 -15.52 19.01 -1.80
C LYS A 147 -15.56 18.08 -0.58
N GLU A 148 -15.09 16.85 -0.73
CA GLU A 148 -15.36 15.77 0.22
C GLU A 148 -14.19 15.46 1.17
N VAL A 149 -12.99 15.98 0.93
CA VAL A 149 -11.85 15.88 1.85
C VAL A 149 -12.17 16.54 3.20
N GLY A 150 -11.98 15.80 4.30
CA GLY A 150 -12.39 16.26 5.62
C GLY A 150 -13.85 15.99 5.98
N VAL A 151 -14.67 15.51 5.03
CA VAL A 151 -16.09 15.20 5.22
C VAL A 151 -16.34 13.71 5.04
N LEU A 152 -16.37 13.23 3.79
CA LEU A 152 -16.52 11.82 3.44
C LEU A 152 -15.14 11.16 3.27
N LEU A 153 -14.20 11.87 2.65
CA LEU A 153 -12.84 11.41 2.45
C LEU A 153 -11.99 11.74 3.68
N THR A 154 -12.10 10.85 4.67
CA THR A 154 -11.34 10.92 5.91
C THR A 154 -10.42 9.71 6.05
N PRO A 155 -9.21 9.88 6.61
CA PRO A 155 -8.60 11.13 7.07
C PRO A 155 -8.04 11.98 5.91
N PRO A 156 -7.77 13.30 6.11
CA PRO A 156 -7.88 14.07 7.36
C PRO A 156 -9.33 14.17 7.84
N THR A 157 -9.57 14.12 9.15
CA THR A 157 -10.95 14.21 9.68
C THR A 157 -11.33 15.64 10.01
N GLY A 158 -12.42 16.17 9.45
CA GLY A 158 -12.95 17.49 9.76
C GLY A 158 -12.29 18.64 8.98
N LYS A 159 -13.09 19.69 8.70
CA LYS A 159 -12.72 20.81 7.82
C LYS A 159 -11.43 21.53 8.24
N GLN A 160 -11.28 21.85 9.52
CA GLN A 160 -10.09 22.57 10.01
C GLN A 160 -8.76 21.84 9.69
N ARG A 161 -8.76 20.49 9.74
CA ARG A 161 -7.58 19.70 9.39
C ARG A 161 -7.42 19.56 7.88
N ALA A 162 -8.54 19.45 7.15
CA ALA A 162 -8.52 19.45 5.70
C ALA A 162 -7.96 20.76 5.13
N ASP A 163 -8.24 21.91 5.76
CA ASP A 163 -7.69 23.22 5.33
C ASP A 163 -6.15 23.29 5.46
N GLN A 164 -5.57 22.51 6.38
CA GLN A 164 -4.11 22.41 6.59
C GLN A 164 -3.49 21.23 5.84
N TRP A 165 -4.32 20.41 5.19
CA TRP A 165 -3.87 19.23 4.48
C TRP A 165 -3.29 19.63 3.12
N ARG A 166 -2.05 19.20 2.84
CA ARG A 166 -1.39 19.54 1.57
C ARG A 166 -1.93 18.76 0.37
N GLY A 167 -2.79 17.78 0.60
CA GLY A 167 -3.40 16.98 -0.46
C GLY A 167 -2.50 15.87 -0.99
N LEU A 168 -2.86 15.38 -2.17
CA LEU A 168 -2.16 14.30 -2.88
C LEU A 168 -1.23 14.91 -3.94
N GLU A 169 -0.09 15.43 -3.50
CA GLU A 169 0.84 16.19 -4.36
C GLU A 169 1.75 15.31 -5.23
N THR A 170 1.95 14.04 -4.88
CA THR A 170 2.79 13.11 -5.64
C THR A 170 1.91 12.22 -6.49
N GLU A 171 2.15 12.24 -7.80
CA GLU A 171 1.60 11.27 -8.74
C GLU A 171 2.66 10.22 -9.14
N ARG A 172 2.23 8.96 -9.24
CA ARG A 172 3.05 7.88 -9.77
C ARG A 172 2.30 7.14 -10.86
N GLN A 173 2.78 7.29 -12.09
CA GLN A 173 2.28 6.53 -13.23
C GLN A 173 2.87 5.12 -13.21
N LEU A 174 2.00 4.11 -13.31
CA LEU A 174 2.35 2.70 -13.28
C LEU A 174 1.84 2.02 -14.56
N GLN A 175 2.74 1.40 -15.30
CA GLN A 175 2.43 0.54 -16.43
C GLN A 175 2.72 -0.90 -16.03
N ILE A 176 1.65 -1.65 -15.76
CA ILE A 176 1.73 -3.00 -15.23
C ILE A 176 1.44 -3.97 -16.37
N LYS A 177 2.42 -4.83 -16.67
CA LYS A 177 2.27 -5.89 -17.66
C LYS A 177 1.60 -7.11 -17.01
N VAL A 178 0.62 -7.66 -17.69
CA VAL A 178 -0.05 -8.90 -17.31
C VAL A 178 0.60 -10.04 -18.10
N GLU A 179 1.42 -10.82 -17.41
CA GLU A 179 2.12 -11.96 -17.99
C GLU A 179 1.34 -13.27 -17.80
N ASP A 180 0.65 -13.40 -16.66
CA ASP A 180 -0.11 -14.57 -16.26
C ASP A 180 -1.46 -14.12 -15.70
N VAL A 181 -2.54 -14.65 -16.26
CA VAL A 181 -3.93 -14.30 -15.90
C VAL A 181 -4.46 -15.14 -14.73
N GLU A 182 -3.75 -16.20 -14.36
CA GLU A 182 -4.14 -17.10 -13.25
C GLU A 182 -3.63 -16.60 -11.90
N ARG A 183 -2.83 -15.52 -11.89
CA ARG A 183 -2.31 -14.90 -10.67
C ARG A 183 -2.38 -13.38 -10.72
N PRO A 184 -2.35 -12.69 -9.57
CA PRO A 184 -2.27 -11.24 -9.56
C PRO A 184 -1.00 -10.76 -10.26
N ALA A 185 -1.09 -9.62 -10.96
CA ALA A 185 0.04 -9.07 -11.71
C ALA A 185 1.09 -8.46 -10.78
N CYS A 186 0.64 -7.69 -9.76
CA CYS A 186 1.51 -7.09 -8.76
C CYS A 186 0.73 -6.61 -7.54
N ASP A 187 1.46 -6.28 -6.47
CA ASP A 187 0.98 -5.39 -5.41
C ASP A 187 1.57 -3.98 -5.58
N VAL A 188 0.70 -2.97 -5.51
CA VAL A 188 1.08 -1.57 -5.34
C VAL A 188 1.03 -1.25 -3.84
N ALA A 189 2.19 -1.24 -3.19
CA ALA A 189 2.33 -0.97 -1.77
C ALA A 189 2.44 0.53 -1.49
N ILE A 190 1.64 1.02 -0.53
CA ILE A 190 1.63 2.41 -0.05
C ILE A 190 2.21 2.42 1.37
N SER A 191 3.37 3.05 1.54
CA SER A 191 4.13 2.94 2.79
C SER A 191 3.35 3.45 3.99
N GLY A 192 3.27 2.64 5.05
CA GLY A 192 2.56 2.99 6.28
C GLY A 192 1.03 2.93 6.20
N LEU A 193 0.46 2.44 5.10
CA LEU A 193 -0.99 2.26 4.96
C LEU A 193 -1.38 0.81 4.64
N GLY A 194 -0.83 0.23 3.57
CA GLY A 194 -1.29 -1.05 3.05
C GLY A 194 -0.86 -1.27 1.60
N TRP A 195 -1.60 -2.07 0.85
CA TRP A 195 -1.33 -2.29 -0.58
C TRP A 195 -2.60 -2.53 -1.39
N ILE A 196 -2.47 -2.39 -2.70
CA ILE A 196 -3.52 -2.65 -3.68
C ILE A 196 -3.02 -3.77 -4.58
N THR A 197 -3.68 -4.92 -4.54
CA THR A 197 -3.39 -6.03 -5.44
C THR A 197 -4.11 -5.79 -6.76
N VAL A 198 -3.36 -5.90 -7.87
CA VAL A 198 -3.87 -5.76 -9.23
C VAL A 198 -4.10 -7.15 -9.81
N GLU A 199 -5.36 -7.54 -9.94
CA GLU A 199 -5.78 -8.87 -10.38
C GLU A 199 -6.33 -8.77 -11.81
N PRO A 200 -5.62 -9.29 -12.82
CA PRO A 200 -6.15 -9.38 -14.16
C PRO A 200 -7.09 -10.59 -14.22
N VAL A 201 -8.37 -10.42 -13.91
CA VAL A 201 -9.29 -11.54 -14.12
C VAL A 201 -9.52 -11.64 -15.63
N SER A 202 -9.37 -12.82 -16.21
CA SER A 202 -9.80 -13.13 -17.57
C SER A 202 -10.66 -14.38 -17.50
N ARG A 203 -11.97 -14.24 -17.72
CA ARG A 203 -12.90 -15.39 -17.83
C ARG A 203 -13.00 -15.96 -19.24
N VAL A 204 -12.06 -15.64 -20.14
CA VAL A 204 -12.16 -16.04 -21.56
C VAL A 204 -11.63 -17.47 -21.83
N LEU A 205 -11.28 -18.25 -20.80
CA LEU A 205 -10.80 -19.64 -20.97
C LEU A 205 -11.68 -20.70 -20.28
N THR A 206 -12.99 -20.49 -20.21
CA THR A 206 -13.95 -21.59 -20.00
C THR A 206 -14.86 -21.77 -21.21
N SER A 207 -14.27 -21.81 -22.39
CA SER A 207 -14.78 -22.60 -23.51
C SER A 207 -13.58 -23.31 -24.11
N SER A 208 -13.78 -24.58 -24.42
CA SER A 208 -12.81 -25.54 -24.93
C SER A 208 -12.13 -25.09 -26.23
N ASP A 209 -11.18 -24.17 -26.15
CA ASP A 209 -10.24 -23.86 -27.23
C ASP A 209 -8.82 -23.75 -26.66
N THR A 210 -8.12 -24.89 -26.73
CA THR A 210 -6.68 -25.04 -26.54
C THR A 210 -5.94 -24.32 -27.67
N SER A 211 -5.95 -22.98 -27.69
CA SER A 211 -5.04 -22.21 -28.56
C SER A 211 -4.75 -20.74 -28.16
N ALA A 212 -5.23 -20.22 -27.04
CA ALA A 212 -4.86 -18.86 -26.61
C ALA A 212 -3.58 -18.88 -25.75
N LYS A 213 -2.42 -18.93 -26.40
CA LYS A 213 -1.16 -18.42 -25.82
C LYS A 213 -1.38 -16.96 -25.40
N GLY A 214 -1.26 -16.68 -24.10
CA GLY A 214 -0.94 -15.39 -23.50
C GLY A 214 -1.68 -14.18 -24.07
N ALA A 215 -2.83 -13.84 -23.49
CA ALA A 215 -3.35 -12.48 -23.63
C ALA A 215 -2.46 -11.53 -22.82
N ALA A 216 -1.34 -11.10 -23.41
CA ALA A 216 -0.50 -10.05 -22.86
C ALA A 216 -1.36 -8.78 -22.75
N GLY A 217 -1.70 -8.42 -21.51
CA GLY A 217 -2.49 -7.25 -21.19
C GLY A 217 -1.63 -6.18 -20.53
N GLU A 218 -2.11 -4.94 -20.53
CA GLU A 218 -1.50 -3.86 -19.76
C GLU A 218 -2.56 -3.14 -18.95
N VAL A 219 -2.22 -2.87 -17.70
CA VAL A 219 -3.00 -2.02 -16.80
C VAL A 219 -2.19 -0.76 -16.54
N HIS A 220 -2.77 0.40 -16.81
CA HIS A 220 -2.16 1.71 -16.57
C HIS A 220 -2.91 2.43 -15.45
N LEU A 221 -2.20 2.72 -14.37
CA LEU A 221 -2.73 3.38 -13.19
C LEU A 221 -1.95 4.67 -12.91
N VAL A 222 -2.61 5.70 -12.39
CA VAL A 222 -1.93 6.83 -11.75
C VAL A 222 -2.30 6.81 -10.28
N VAL A 223 -1.30 6.69 -9.42
CA VAL A 223 -1.51 6.64 -7.97
C VAL A 223 -1.05 7.96 -7.37
N HIS A 224 -1.97 8.65 -6.71
CA HIS A 224 -1.73 9.92 -6.03
C HIS A 224 -1.66 9.72 -4.53
N VAL A 225 -0.60 10.24 -3.91
CA VAL A 225 -0.34 10.17 -2.47
C VAL A 225 0.24 11.51 -1.97
N PRO A 226 0.29 11.75 -0.65
CA PRO A 226 0.96 12.92 -0.09
C PRO A 226 2.45 12.89 -0.43
N LYS A 227 3.03 14.09 -0.58
CA LYS A 227 4.38 14.26 -1.15
C LYS A 227 5.46 13.29 -0.65
N PRO A 228 5.66 13.10 0.67
CA PRO A 228 6.75 12.25 1.15
C PRO A 228 6.41 10.76 1.11
N VAL A 229 5.15 10.36 0.91
CA VAL A 229 4.73 8.96 1.00
C VAL A 229 5.26 8.18 -0.19
N GLU A 230 5.96 7.09 0.09
CA GLU A 230 6.53 6.23 -0.95
C GLU A 230 5.53 5.17 -1.44
N ILE A 231 5.58 4.92 -2.75
CA ILE A 231 4.83 3.88 -3.45
C ILE A 231 5.82 2.89 -4.05
N PHE A 232 5.58 1.59 -3.83
CA PHE A 232 6.40 0.53 -4.38
C PHE A 232 5.56 -0.50 -5.13
N VAL A 233 6.06 -0.99 -6.26
CA VAL A 233 5.49 -2.15 -6.93
C VAL A 233 6.31 -3.37 -6.56
N ARG A 234 5.65 -4.44 -6.13
CA ARG A 234 6.30 -5.69 -5.75
C ARG A 234 5.52 -6.91 -6.27
N SER A 235 6.16 -8.07 -6.20
CA SER A 235 5.46 -9.35 -6.42
C SER A 235 4.28 -9.48 -5.44
N PRO A 236 3.12 -9.99 -5.90
CA PRO A 236 1.96 -10.11 -5.04
C PRO A 236 2.23 -11.00 -3.84
N LEU A 237 1.72 -10.62 -2.67
CA LEU A 237 1.72 -11.50 -1.51
C LEU A 237 0.64 -12.59 -1.67
N PRO A 238 0.92 -13.85 -1.28
CA PRO A 238 -0.04 -14.95 -1.35
C PRO A 238 -1.05 -14.87 -0.20
N VAL A 239 -1.98 -13.93 -0.30
CA VAL A 239 -2.98 -13.68 0.74
C VAL A 239 -4.31 -14.37 0.42
N GLY A 240 -4.93 -14.96 1.45
CA GLY A 240 -6.21 -15.64 1.32
C GLY A 240 -6.11 -17.02 0.65
N LYS A 241 -7.27 -17.60 0.29
CA LYS A 241 -7.35 -18.94 -0.30
C LYS A 241 -6.78 -18.99 -1.71
N SER A 242 -7.08 -17.97 -2.53
CA SER A 242 -6.57 -17.84 -3.89
C SER A 242 -5.05 -17.72 -3.94
N GLY A 243 -4.44 -17.09 -2.92
CA GLY A 243 -2.98 -17.04 -2.76
C GLY A 243 -2.31 -18.41 -2.75
N ALA A 244 -2.96 -19.42 -2.16
CA ALA A 244 -2.41 -20.78 -2.10
C ALA A 244 -2.47 -21.53 -3.43
N GLU A 245 -3.31 -21.09 -4.37
CA GLU A 245 -3.50 -21.77 -5.67
C GLU A 245 -2.39 -21.42 -6.66
N TRP A 246 -1.92 -20.16 -6.65
CA TRP A 246 -0.88 -19.70 -7.58
C TRP A 246 0.50 -19.54 -6.95
N TYR A 247 0.61 -19.46 -5.62
CA TYR A 247 1.90 -19.28 -4.97
C TYR A 247 2.69 -20.58 -4.94
N GLN A 248 3.72 -20.64 -5.76
CA GLN A 248 4.68 -21.73 -5.73
C GLN A 248 5.73 -21.42 -4.66
N TYR A 249 5.78 -22.27 -3.63
CA TYR A 249 6.89 -22.25 -2.68
C TYR A 249 8.16 -22.54 -3.46
N ARG A 250 9.06 -21.57 -3.52
CA ARG A 250 10.41 -21.81 -4.01
C ARG A 250 11.12 -22.64 -2.95
N GLU A 251 11.38 -23.91 -3.25
CA GLU A 251 12.32 -24.69 -2.47
C GLU A 251 13.70 -24.02 -2.53
N LEU A 252 14.42 -24.05 -1.41
CA LEU A 252 15.80 -23.57 -1.38
C LEU A 252 16.61 -24.46 -2.32
N THR A 253 17.54 -23.85 -3.05
CA THR A 253 18.55 -24.64 -3.73
C THR A 253 19.46 -25.32 -2.70
N GLU A 254 20.08 -26.45 -3.04
CA GLU A 254 21.02 -27.16 -2.15
C GLU A 254 22.06 -26.20 -1.56
N LYS A 255 22.55 -25.25 -2.37
CA LYS A 255 23.50 -24.21 -1.96
C LYS A 255 22.91 -23.24 -0.92
N GLU A 256 21.68 -22.76 -1.12
CA GLU A 256 21.00 -21.86 -0.17
C GLU A 256 20.67 -22.58 1.15
N GLU A 257 20.46 -23.89 1.10
CA GLU A 257 20.22 -24.72 2.28
C GLU A 257 21.52 -24.98 3.07
N GLU A 258 22.65 -25.19 2.39
CA GLU A 258 23.97 -25.28 3.02
C GLU A 258 24.42 -23.96 3.67
N ASP A 259 24.12 -22.82 3.04
CA ASP A 259 24.45 -21.47 3.54
C ASP A 259 23.57 -21.04 4.72
N ARG A 260 22.51 -21.81 5.04
CA ARG A 260 21.59 -21.48 6.12
C ARG A 260 22.33 -21.56 7.48
N PRO A 261 22.17 -20.55 8.37
CA PRO A 261 22.74 -20.61 9.71
C PRO A 261 22.30 -21.88 10.44
N LYS A 262 23.27 -22.71 10.85
CA LYS A 262 23.01 -23.92 11.62
C LYS A 262 22.62 -23.53 13.04
N LEU A 263 21.40 -23.89 13.45
CA LEU A 263 20.97 -23.74 14.83
C LEU A 263 21.66 -24.82 15.66
N HIS A 264 22.58 -24.40 16.53
CA HIS A 264 23.15 -25.24 17.56
C HIS A 264 22.28 -25.07 18.81
N PHE A 265 21.57 -26.13 19.22
CA PHE A 265 20.79 -26.18 20.45
C PHE A 265 21.64 -26.59 21.64
#